data_AF-A0A359I647-F1
#
_entry.id   AF-A0A359I647-F1
#
_cell.length_a   1.000
_cell.length_b   1.000
_cell.length_c   1.000
_cell.angle_alpha   90.00
_cell.angle_beta   90.00
_cell.angle_gamma   90.00
#
_symmetry.space_group_name_H-M   'P 1'
#
loop_
_entity.id
_entity.type
_entity.pdbx_description
1 polymer ?
#
loop_
_entity_poly.entity_id
_entity_poly.type
_entity_poly.pdbx_seq_one_letter_code
_entity_poly.pdbx_strand_id
1 'polypeptide(L)'
;MTRILFLIVGIFISLSTYADYRIVFLNTPTIKINGKSLKVNDVFHPSASVEWTSPKQAMKIVDTASGEQRLLIASQYQKSKVKNIQSYISGVRHLSSRGIGASNIVALRATLSDHFFFTDSLKIETDFPTDNKRFFYISYTYNGKEINKMIPNNNGSFTISQDIFTIDGKSIPPFDTTLSVFYIDKTTGKVTLITEDMAITLIPDHLE
;
A
#
# COMPACT_ATOMS: atom_id res chain seq x y z
N MET A 1 -13.47 -69.12 1.58
CA MET A 1 -12.77 -68.64 0.37
C MET A 1 -12.54 -67.13 0.51
N THR A 2 -11.28 -66.75 0.64
CA THR A 2 -10.67 -65.45 0.93
C THR A 2 -10.94 -64.47 -0.23
N ARG A 3 -11.72 -63.38 -0.11
CA ARG A 3 -11.52 -62.05 0.51
C ARG A 3 -10.30 -61.24 0.05
N ILE A 4 -10.63 -60.02 -0.41
CA ILE A 4 -9.86 -58.76 -0.51
C ILE A 4 -9.28 -58.45 -1.89
N LEU A 5 -10.03 -57.64 -2.64
CA LEU A 5 -9.56 -56.84 -3.77
C LEU A 5 -9.10 -55.49 -3.21
N PHE A 6 -7.81 -55.17 -3.32
CA PHE A 6 -7.22 -53.90 -2.88
C PHE A 6 -7.49 -52.80 -3.92
N LEU A 7 -8.23 -51.76 -3.53
CA LEU A 7 -8.39 -50.52 -4.28
C LEU A 7 -7.29 -49.54 -3.83
N ILE A 8 -6.25 -49.34 -4.65
CA ILE A 8 -5.23 -48.33 -4.42
C ILE A 8 -5.75 -46.99 -4.95
N VAL A 9 -6.27 -46.15 -4.07
CA VAL A 9 -6.58 -44.74 -4.38
C VAL A 9 -5.30 -43.93 -4.19
N GLY A 10 -4.63 -43.61 -5.30
CA GLY A 10 -3.50 -42.69 -5.32
C GLY A 10 -3.98 -41.25 -5.12
N ILE A 11 -3.79 -40.71 -3.92
CA ILE A 11 -3.99 -39.27 -3.66
C ILE A 11 -2.81 -38.53 -4.29
N PHE A 12 -2.99 -38.00 -5.50
CA PHE A 12 -2.13 -36.95 -6.02
C PHE A 12 -2.39 -35.68 -5.20
N ILE A 13 -1.55 -35.44 -4.19
CA ILE A 13 -1.49 -34.13 -3.54
C ILE A 13 -0.84 -33.18 -4.54
N SER A 14 -1.64 -32.36 -5.21
CA SER A 14 -1.13 -31.19 -5.91
C SER A 14 -0.51 -30.26 -4.88
N LEU A 15 0.80 -30.36 -4.70
CA LEU A 15 1.59 -29.31 -4.06
C LEU A 15 1.43 -28.07 -4.94
N SER A 16 0.54 -27.16 -4.54
CA SER A 16 0.46 -25.84 -5.14
C SER A 16 1.79 -25.13 -4.86
N THR A 17 2.72 -25.21 -5.80
CA THR A 17 3.93 -24.39 -5.78
C THR A 17 3.49 -22.95 -5.96
N TYR A 18 3.60 -22.16 -4.89
CA TYR A 18 3.41 -20.72 -5.01
C TYR A 18 4.48 -20.16 -5.95
N ALA A 19 4.09 -19.24 -6.82
CA ALA A 19 5.03 -18.54 -7.68
C ALA A 19 6.01 -17.71 -6.85
N ASP A 20 7.26 -17.61 -7.31
CA ASP A 20 8.27 -16.84 -6.61
C ASP A 20 8.00 -15.33 -6.66
N TYR A 21 8.63 -14.60 -5.74
CA TYR A 21 8.64 -13.14 -5.73
C TYR A 21 9.97 -12.60 -6.22
N ARG A 22 9.91 -11.56 -7.06
CA ARG A 22 11.08 -10.77 -7.46
C ARG A 22 11.06 -9.42 -6.78
N ILE A 23 12.21 -8.99 -6.28
CA ILE A 23 12.39 -7.67 -5.68
C ILE A 23 12.46 -6.60 -6.79
N VAL A 24 11.59 -5.60 -6.74
CA VAL A 24 11.59 -4.47 -7.71
C VAL A 24 11.96 -3.14 -7.08
N PHE A 25 11.93 -3.03 -5.75
CA PHE A 25 12.43 -1.88 -5.02
C PHE A 25 12.90 -2.30 -3.63
N LEU A 26 13.98 -1.69 -3.17
CA LEU A 26 14.45 -1.71 -1.79
C LEU A 26 14.91 -0.29 -1.45
N ASN A 27 14.52 0.19 -0.27
CA ASN A 27 15.10 1.42 0.27
C ASN A 27 16.41 1.20 1.01
N THR A 28 16.96 -0.01 1.02
CA THR A 28 18.31 -0.32 1.50
C THR A 28 19.12 -0.98 0.38
N PRO A 29 20.47 -0.99 0.43
CA PRO A 29 21.27 -1.64 -0.60
C PRO A 29 20.97 -3.15 -0.74
N THR A 30 20.69 -3.82 0.38
CA THR A 30 20.35 -5.25 0.43
C THR A 30 19.31 -5.54 1.52
N ILE A 31 18.73 -6.73 1.47
CA ILE A 31 17.85 -7.30 2.48
C ILE A 31 18.24 -8.76 2.75
N LYS A 32 18.12 -9.22 4.00
CA LYS A 32 18.37 -10.62 4.34
C LYS A 32 17.08 -11.43 4.23
N ILE A 33 17.07 -12.43 3.35
CA ILE A 33 15.94 -13.35 3.14
C ILE A 33 16.47 -14.77 3.22
N ASN A 34 15.93 -15.54 4.17
CA ASN A 34 16.38 -16.89 4.50
C ASN A 34 17.91 -16.98 4.72
N GLY A 35 18.46 -16.01 5.46
CA GLY A 35 19.90 -15.89 5.73
C GLY A 35 20.78 -15.41 4.57
N LYS A 36 20.23 -15.21 3.37
CA LYS A 36 20.97 -14.72 2.19
C LYS A 36 20.75 -13.23 2.01
N SER A 37 21.83 -12.52 1.65
CA SER A 37 21.75 -11.11 1.27
C SER A 37 21.27 -10.99 -0.18
N LEU A 38 20.08 -10.42 -0.37
CA LEU A 38 19.44 -10.19 -1.67
C LEU A 38 19.35 -8.70 -1.99
N LYS A 39 19.27 -8.37 -3.28
CA LYS A 39 19.13 -7.01 -3.82
C LYS A 39 18.01 -6.91 -4.86
N VAL A 40 17.78 -5.72 -5.39
CA VAL A 40 16.81 -5.49 -6.48
C VAL A 40 17.10 -6.44 -7.65
N ASN A 41 16.03 -6.98 -8.24
CA ASN A 41 15.96 -8.04 -9.25
C ASN A 41 16.22 -9.48 -8.77
N ASP A 42 16.67 -9.70 -7.53
CA ASP A 42 16.76 -11.06 -7.00
C ASP A 42 15.36 -11.66 -6.75
N VAL A 43 15.31 -13.00 -6.77
CA VAL A 43 14.09 -13.79 -6.65
C VAL A 43 14.16 -14.67 -5.40
N PHE A 44 13.03 -14.82 -4.70
CA PHE A 44 12.93 -15.67 -3.53
C PHE A 44 11.53 -16.31 -3.42
N HIS A 45 11.49 -17.45 -2.72
CA HIS A 45 10.26 -18.21 -2.55
C HIS A 45 9.33 -17.59 -1.48
N PRO A 46 7.99 -17.60 -1.65
CA PRO A 46 7.04 -16.94 -0.74
C PRO A 46 7.08 -17.39 0.73
N SER A 47 7.55 -18.62 0.98
CA SER A 47 7.71 -19.18 2.32
C SER A 47 8.98 -18.70 3.04
N ALA A 48 9.85 -17.94 2.37
CA ALA A 48 11.08 -17.44 2.96
C ALA A 48 10.80 -16.47 4.12
N SER A 49 11.64 -16.55 5.16
CA SER A 49 11.66 -15.58 6.25
C SER A 49 12.44 -14.34 5.82
N VAL A 50 11.94 -13.17 6.23
CA VAL A 50 12.58 -11.88 5.97
C VAL A 50 13.14 -11.33 7.26
N GLU A 51 14.41 -10.94 7.23
CA GLU A 51 15.09 -10.27 8.33
C GLU A 51 15.19 -8.77 8.02
N TRP A 52 14.32 -8.01 8.69
CA TRP A 52 14.29 -6.56 8.59
C TRP A 52 15.33 -5.93 9.52
N THR A 53 16.08 -4.94 9.02
CA THR A 53 17.14 -4.24 9.77
C THR A 53 16.65 -2.94 10.41
N SER A 54 15.57 -2.35 9.91
CA SER A 54 15.00 -1.10 10.42
C SER A 54 13.47 -1.11 10.29
N PRO A 55 12.70 -0.54 11.25
CA PRO A 55 11.25 -0.42 11.16
C PRO A 55 10.73 0.35 9.93
N LYS A 56 11.57 1.23 9.36
CA LYS A 56 11.27 2.01 8.14
C LYS A 56 11.72 1.31 6.85
N GLN A 57 12.39 0.16 6.96
CA GLN A 57 12.82 -0.59 5.79
C GLN A 57 11.60 -1.07 5.01
N ALA A 58 11.66 -0.91 3.69
CA ALA A 58 10.59 -1.21 2.78
C ALA A 58 11.10 -1.95 1.55
N MET A 59 10.28 -2.86 1.05
CA MET A 59 10.57 -3.67 -0.12
C MET A 59 9.32 -3.75 -1.00
N LYS A 60 9.45 -3.44 -2.29
CA LYS A 60 8.39 -3.74 -3.27
C LYS A 60 8.77 -5.02 -3.99
N ILE A 61 7.82 -5.94 -4.07
CA ILE A 61 7.97 -7.23 -4.75
C ILE A 61 6.94 -7.36 -5.86
N VAL A 62 7.25 -8.18 -6.85
CA VAL A 62 6.33 -8.61 -7.89
C VAL A 62 6.20 -10.12 -7.89
N ASP A 63 4.95 -10.59 -7.91
CA ASP A 63 4.60 -12.00 -8.11
C ASP A 63 4.96 -12.41 -9.53
N THR A 64 5.82 -13.42 -9.68
CA THR A 64 6.38 -13.79 -10.99
C THR A 64 5.37 -14.44 -11.93
N ALA A 65 4.26 -14.99 -11.40
CA ALA A 65 3.20 -15.59 -12.22
C ALA A 65 2.12 -14.58 -12.61
N SER A 66 1.66 -13.77 -11.65
CA SER A 66 0.55 -12.82 -11.88
C SER A 66 0.99 -11.42 -12.28
N GLY A 67 2.25 -11.06 -12.05
CA GLY A 67 2.74 -9.68 -12.21
C GLY A 67 2.24 -8.72 -11.14
N GLU A 68 1.52 -9.19 -10.12
CA GLU A 68 0.97 -8.36 -9.04
C GLU A 68 2.11 -7.79 -8.19
N GLN A 69 2.11 -6.47 -7.97
CA GLN A 69 3.08 -5.79 -7.13
C GLN A 69 2.57 -5.58 -5.72
N ARG A 70 3.46 -5.70 -4.72
CA ARG A 70 3.14 -5.51 -3.31
C ARG A 70 4.25 -4.76 -2.59
N LEU A 71 3.87 -3.80 -1.75
CA LEU A 71 4.77 -3.08 -0.86
C LEU A 71 4.74 -3.74 0.53
N LEU A 72 5.93 -4.09 1.03
CA LEU A 72 6.16 -4.68 2.34
C LEU A 72 6.95 -3.67 3.18
N ILE A 73 6.50 -3.43 4.41
CA ILE A 73 7.14 -2.47 5.32
C ILE A 73 7.41 -3.19 6.63
N ALA A 74 8.65 -3.08 7.11
CA ALA A 74 9.14 -3.80 8.28
C ALA A 74 8.23 -3.64 9.50
N SER A 75 7.83 -2.40 9.83
CA SER A 75 6.98 -2.12 10.99
C SER A 75 5.61 -2.82 10.91
N GLN A 76 5.00 -2.89 9.73
CA GLN A 76 3.72 -3.59 9.53
C GLN A 76 3.90 -5.11 9.55
N TYR A 77 4.94 -5.61 8.89
CA TYR A 77 5.30 -7.01 8.89
C TYR A 77 5.55 -7.54 10.30
N GLN A 78 6.37 -6.84 11.08
CA GLN A 78 6.70 -7.21 12.46
C GLN A 78 5.48 -7.17 13.38
N LYS A 79 4.57 -6.19 13.22
CA LYS A 79 3.31 -6.11 13.97
C LYS A 79 2.39 -7.30 13.73
N SER A 80 2.37 -7.85 12.50
CA SER A 80 1.53 -9.01 12.16
C SER A 80 1.98 -10.32 12.82
N LYS A 81 3.22 -10.39 13.33
CA LYS A 81 3.83 -11.58 13.97
C LYS A 81 3.89 -12.83 13.09
N VAL A 82 3.73 -12.69 11.77
CA VAL A 82 3.84 -13.79 10.82
C VAL A 82 5.30 -14.12 10.51
N LYS A 83 5.56 -15.36 10.07
CA LYS A 83 6.92 -15.89 9.85
C LYS A 83 7.43 -15.79 8.42
N ASN A 84 6.55 -15.61 7.44
CA ASN A 84 6.90 -15.54 6.02
C ASN A 84 6.02 -14.54 5.26
N ILE A 85 6.46 -14.16 4.07
CA ILE A 85 5.77 -13.16 3.24
C ILE A 85 4.40 -13.66 2.79
N GLN A 86 4.26 -14.94 2.43
CA GLN A 86 2.96 -15.48 2.01
C GLN A 86 1.89 -15.29 3.10
N SER A 87 2.23 -15.62 4.35
CA SER A 87 1.31 -15.49 5.50
C SER A 87 0.98 -14.02 5.79
N TYR A 88 1.95 -13.13 5.61
CA TYR A 88 1.72 -11.69 5.71
C TYR A 88 0.72 -11.22 4.64
N ILE A 89 0.97 -11.53 3.38
CA ILE A 89 0.15 -11.11 2.25
C ILE A 89 -1.28 -11.65 2.39
N SER A 90 -1.45 -12.91 2.80
CA SER A 90 -2.77 -13.50 2.99
C SER A 90 -3.53 -12.95 4.19
N GLY A 91 -2.83 -12.41 5.20
CA GLY A 91 -3.42 -11.88 6.44
C GLY A 91 -3.70 -10.37 6.41
N VAL A 92 -3.04 -9.62 5.54
CA VAL A 92 -3.23 -8.17 5.42
C VAL A 92 -4.39 -7.90 4.46
N ARG A 93 -5.45 -7.22 4.96
CA ARG A 93 -6.49 -6.66 4.08
C ARG A 93 -5.82 -5.66 3.14
N HIS A 94 -5.97 -5.90 1.85
CA HIS A 94 -5.30 -5.16 0.77
C HIS A 94 -5.53 -3.64 0.88
N LEU A 95 -4.44 -2.86 0.89
CA LEU A 95 -4.46 -1.40 0.68
C LEU A 95 -3.78 -0.99 -0.66
N SER A 96 -3.53 -1.94 -1.56
CA SER A 96 -2.93 -1.66 -2.88
C SER A 96 -4.00 -1.37 -3.93
N SER A 97 -4.04 -0.12 -4.42
CA SER A 97 -4.44 0.39 -5.75
C SER A 97 -5.65 -0.17 -6.50
N ARG A 98 -6.48 -1.02 -5.87
CA ARG A 98 -7.82 -1.36 -6.34
C ARG A 98 -8.70 -0.28 -5.77
N GLY A 99 -9.31 0.53 -6.63
CA GLY A 99 -10.12 1.65 -6.20
C GLY A 99 -11.08 1.19 -5.10
N ILE A 100 -10.85 1.70 -3.90
CA ILE A 100 -11.77 1.46 -2.80
C ILE A 100 -12.98 2.32 -3.14
N GLY A 101 -13.98 1.70 -3.76
CA GLY A 101 -15.20 2.37 -4.17
C GLY A 101 -15.95 2.89 -2.95
N ALA A 102 -15.80 4.17 -2.68
CA ALA A 102 -16.57 4.83 -1.64
C ALA A 102 -17.83 5.44 -2.25
N SER A 103 -18.94 4.70 -2.14
CA SER A 103 -20.23 5.13 -2.71
C SER A 103 -20.92 6.26 -1.94
N ASN A 104 -20.42 6.60 -0.76
CA ASN A 104 -20.91 7.71 0.05
C ASN A 104 -19.82 8.24 1.00
N ILE A 105 -20.11 9.37 1.67
CA ILE A 105 -19.16 10.03 2.57
C ILE A 105 -18.69 9.17 3.74
N VAL A 106 -19.55 8.29 4.26
CA VAL A 106 -19.22 7.44 5.40
C VAL A 106 -18.22 6.38 4.99
N ALA A 107 -18.46 5.73 3.84
CA ALA A 107 -17.52 4.78 3.26
C ALA A 107 -16.19 5.46 2.89
N LEU A 108 -16.25 6.68 2.35
CA LEU A 108 -15.04 7.43 1.99
C LEU A 108 -14.24 7.82 3.22
N ARG A 109 -14.90 8.29 4.29
CA ARG A 109 -14.28 8.58 5.58
C ARG A 109 -13.62 7.34 6.14
N ALA A 110 -14.35 6.23 6.26
CA ALA A 110 -13.81 4.99 6.79
C ALA A 110 -12.57 4.51 6.03
N THR A 111 -12.60 4.65 4.69
CA THR A 111 -11.45 4.34 3.82
C THR A 111 -10.26 5.26 4.11
N LEU A 112 -10.50 6.57 4.16
CA LEU A 112 -9.43 7.56 4.29
C LEU A 112 -8.88 7.69 5.71
N SER A 113 -9.60 7.20 6.74
CA SER A 113 -9.12 7.19 8.13
C SER A 113 -8.13 6.05 8.43
N ASP A 114 -7.79 5.22 7.44
CA ASP A 114 -6.73 4.22 7.57
C ASP A 114 -5.32 4.87 7.54
N HIS A 115 -4.32 4.10 7.99
CA HIS A 115 -2.91 4.49 7.90
C HIS A 115 -2.29 4.02 6.58
N PHE A 116 -1.92 4.96 5.74
CA PHE A 116 -1.31 4.72 4.45
C PHE A 116 0.21 4.86 4.48
N PHE A 117 0.89 3.97 3.76
CA PHE A 117 2.33 4.05 3.54
C PHE A 117 2.60 4.36 2.08
N PHE A 118 3.23 5.50 1.83
CA PHE A 118 3.39 6.05 0.49
C PHE A 118 4.80 5.79 -0.04
N THR A 119 4.87 5.15 -1.20
CA THR A 119 6.08 5.13 -2.05
C THR A 119 5.86 5.86 -3.39
N ASP A 120 4.63 5.85 -3.92
CA ASP A 120 4.37 6.37 -5.27
C ASP A 120 3.06 7.20 -5.28
N SER A 121 1.91 6.51 -5.30
CA SER A 121 0.59 7.12 -5.32
C SER A 121 -0.51 6.18 -4.79
N LEU A 122 -1.62 6.77 -4.37
CA LEU A 122 -2.83 6.11 -3.91
C LEU A 122 -4.01 6.59 -4.77
N LYS A 123 -4.59 5.68 -5.56
CA LYS A 123 -5.82 5.94 -6.32
C LYS A 123 -7.04 5.45 -5.54
N ILE A 124 -8.04 6.31 -5.38
CA ILE A 124 -9.30 6.01 -4.69
C ILE A 124 -10.45 6.23 -5.67
N GLU A 125 -11.33 5.24 -5.76
CA GLU A 125 -12.56 5.34 -6.57
C GLU A 125 -13.66 5.99 -5.75
N THR A 126 -14.45 6.82 -6.40
CA THR A 126 -15.45 7.63 -5.70
C THR A 126 -16.63 7.91 -6.61
N ASP A 127 -17.83 7.84 -6.05
CA ASP A 127 -19.06 8.23 -6.75
C ASP A 127 -19.29 9.76 -6.67
N PHE A 128 -18.43 10.47 -5.94
CA PHE A 128 -18.48 11.92 -5.89
C PHE A 128 -18.10 12.50 -7.26
N PRO A 129 -18.88 13.45 -7.79
CA PRO A 129 -18.54 14.06 -9.06
C PRO A 129 -17.26 14.88 -8.91
N THR A 130 -16.33 14.70 -9.85
CA THR A 130 -15.04 15.41 -9.85
C THR A 130 -14.82 16.17 -11.15
N ASP A 131 -14.64 17.48 -11.06
CA ASP A 131 -14.34 18.40 -12.16
C ASP A 131 -13.65 19.69 -11.63
N ASN A 132 -13.53 20.73 -12.46
CA ASN A 132 -12.87 21.98 -12.09
C ASN A 132 -13.62 22.79 -11.01
N LYS A 133 -14.90 22.51 -10.78
CA LYS A 133 -15.75 23.13 -9.75
C LYS A 133 -15.94 22.22 -8.54
N ARG A 134 -15.77 20.91 -8.69
CA ARG A 134 -16.02 19.89 -7.66
C ARG A 134 -14.79 19.01 -7.48
N PHE A 135 -14.08 19.12 -6.36
CA PHE A 135 -12.79 18.45 -6.23
C PHE A 135 -12.42 18.13 -4.78
N PHE A 136 -11.50 17.19 -4.63
CA PHE A 136 -10.88 16.87 -3.34
C PHE A 136 -9.69 17.76 -3.04
N TYR A 137 -9.50 18.00 -1.76
CA TYR A 137 -8.46 18.87 -1.23
C TYR A 137 -7.85 18.27 0.02
N ILE A 138 -6.54 18.42 0.17
CA ILE A 138 -5.78 17.95 1.33
C ILE A 138 -5.18 19.14 2.07
N SER A 139 -5.28 19.11 3.39
CA SER A 139 -4.57 20.01 4.31
C SER A 139 -3.70 19.22 5.27
N TYR A 140 -2.49 19.71 5.55
CA TYR A 140 -1.59 19.16 6.57
C TYR A 140 -0.63 20.20 7.11
N THR A 141 -0.06 19.93 8.29
CA THR A 141 0.96 20.80 8.86
C THR A 141 2.36 20.29 8.53
N TYR A 142 3.21 21.18 8.03
CA TYR A 142 4.65 20.91 7.85
C TYR A 142 5.45 22.11 8.36
N ASN A 143 6.41 21.85 9.27
CA ASN A 143 7.21 22.89 9.94
C ASN A 143 6.38 24.06 10.52
N GLY A 144 5.24 23.72 11.15
CA GLY A 144 4.34 24.70 11.76
C GLY A 144 3.51 25.53 10.78
N LYS A 145 3.58 25.24 9.47
CA LYS A 145 2.76 25.89 8.44
C LYS A 145 1.72 24.93 7.90
N GLU A 146 0.52 25.44 7.68
CA GLU A 146 -0.54 24.71 6.98
C GLU A 146 -0.24 24.68 5.48
N ILE A 147 -0.19 23.47 4.93
CA ILE A 147 0.02 23.18 3.52
C ILE A 147 -1.25 22.58 2.97
N ASN A 148 -1.60 23.06 1.78
CA ASN A 148 -2.95 23.07 1.30
C ASN A 148 -2.87 22.75 -0.20
N LYS A 149 -3.38 21.58 -0.60
CA LYS A 149 -3.15 20.98 -1.93
C LYS A 149 -4.43 20.44 -2.54
N MET A 150 -4.73 20.87 -3.76
CA MET A 150 -5.76 20.26 -4.57
C MET A 150 -5.29 18.91 -5.10
N ILE A 151 -6.15 17.90 -5.01
CA ILE A 151 -5.84 16.57 -5.53
C ILE A 151 -6.22 16.52 -7.01
N PRO A 152 -5.34 16.04 -7.90
CA PRO A 152 -5.71 15.74 -9.28
C PRO A 152 -6.84 14.70 -9.30
N ASN A 153 -7.91 15.01 -10.02
CA ASN A 153 -9.06 14.13 -10.13
C ASN A 153 -9.27 13.69 -11.57
N ASN A 154 -9.76 12.47 -11.74
CA ASN A 154 -10.22 11.95 -13.02
C ASN A 154 -11.59 11.32 -12.78
N ASN A 155 -12.63 11.86 -13.42
CA ASN A 155 -14.05 11.53 -13.25
C ASN A 155 -14.29 10.10 -12.70
N GLY A 156 -14.71 10.00 -11.43
CA GLY A 156 -14.92 8.72 -10.72
C GLY A 156 -13.75 8.23 -9.88
N SER A 157 -12.64 8.98 -9.82
CA SER A 157 -11.49 8.69 -8.97
C SER A 157 -10.65 9.93 -8.67
N PHE A 158 -9.88 9.86 -7.59
CA PHE A 158 -8.82 10.82 -7.30
C PHE A 158 -7.54 10.10 -6.93
N THR A 159 -6.41 10.71 -7.25
CA THR A 159 -5.09 10.13 -7.02
C THR A 159 -4.26 11.04 -6.16
N ILE A 160 -3.89 10.56 -4.98
CA ILE A 160 -2.93 11.21 -4.10
C ILE A 160 -1.55 10.70 -4.51
N SER A 161 -0.71 11.54 -5.11
CA SER A 161 0.70 11.22 -5.43
C SER A 161 1.63 11.88 -4.42
N GLN A 162 2.92 11.53 -4.45
CA GLN A 162 3.94 12.24 -3.67
C GLN A 162 4.01 13.76 -3.96
N ASP A 163 3.46 14.23 -5.08
CA ASP A 163 3.47 15.66 -5.45
C ASP A 163 2.74 16.55 -4.45
N ILE A 164 1.79 16.01 -3.67
CA ILE A 164 1.15 16.76 -2.59
C ILE A 164 2.15 17.16 -1.50
N PHE A 165 3.29 16.46 -1.42
CA PHE A 165 4.39 16.72 -0.50
C PHE A 165 5.51 17.56 -1.15
N THR A 166 5.20 18.35 -2.17
CA THR A 166 6.14 19.29 -2.79
C THR A 166 5.76 20.73 -2.45
N ILE A 167 6.69 21.51 -1.90
CA ILE A 167 6.53 22.96 -1.61
C ILE A 167 7.54 23.73 -2.45
N ASP A 168 7.07 24.71 -3.22
CA ASP A 168 7.90 25.55 -4.10
C ASP A 168 8.84 24.74 -5.03
N GLY A 169 8.31 23.63 -5.57
CA GLY A 169 9.04 22.73 -6.46
C GLY A 169 10.04 21.80 -5.75
N LYS A 170 10.13 21.83 -4.42
CA LYS A 170 11.00 20.95 -3.63
C LYS A 170 10.19 19.92 -2.86
N SER A 171 10.54 18.64 -3.04
CA SER A 171 9.94 17.54 -2.28
C SER A 171 10.29 17.66 -0.80
N ILE A 172 9.31 17.44 0.06
CA ILE A 172 9.47 17.38 1.51
C ILE A 172 10.15 16.04 1.87
N PRO A 173 11.16 16.05 2.78
CA PRO A 173 11.74 14.82 3.28
C PRO A 173 10.70 13.88 3.89
N PRO A 174 10.88 12.55 3.78
CA PRO A 174 9.95 11.57 4.32
C PRO A 174 9.64 11.79 5.81
N PHE A 175 8.36 11.87 6.15
CA PHE A 175 7.88 12.09 7.51
C PHE A 175 6.54 11.39 7.75
N ASP A 176 6.18 11.28 9.02
CA ASP A 176 4.87 10.81 9.47
C ASP A 176 3.97 12.03 9.68
N THR A 177 2.74 11.97 9.18
CA THR A 177 1.78 13.07 9.30
C THR A 177 0.34 12.59 9.27
N THR A 178 -0.55 13.43 9.76
CA THR A 178 -1.99 13.27 9.60
C THR A 178 -2.50 14.34 8.66
N LEU A 179 -3.27 13.92 7.66
CA LEU A 179 -3.89 14.79 6.68
C LEU A 179 -5.38 14.96 6.98
N SER A 180 -5.89 16.15 6.70
CA SER A 180 -7.31 16.39 6.53
C SER A 180 -7.68 16.34 5.05
N VAL A 181 -8.76 15.63 4.73
CA VAL A 181 -9.32 15.52 3.38
C VAL A 181 -10.68 16.20 3.33
N PHE A 182 -10.85 17.10 2.38
CA PHE A 182 -12.09 17.84 2.13
C PHE A 182 -12.59 17.56 0.72
N TYR A 183 -13.91 17.62 0.55
CA TYR A 183 -14.56 17.72 -0.74
C TYR A 183 -15.20 19.10 -0.88
N ILE A 184 -14.84 19.81 -1.95
CA ILE A 184 -15.29 21.17 -2.24
C ILE A 184 -16.21 21.12 -3.45
N ASP A 185 -17.42 21.68 -3.31
CA ASP A 185 -18.35 21.93 -4.41
C ASP A 185 -18.57 23.44 -4.58
N LYS A 186 -17.86 24.03 -5.55
CA LYS A 186 -17.96 25.45 -5.88
C LYS A 186 -19.31 25.83 -6.50
N THR A 187 -20.12 24.87 -6.97
CA THR A 187 -21.44 25.18 -7.53
C THR A 187 -22.45 25.55 -6.44
N THR A 188 -22.31 24.93 -5.27
CA THR A 188 -23.14 25.18 -4.08
C THR A 188 -22.42 26.02 -3.02
N GLY A 189 -21.11 26.22 -3.16
CA GLY A 189 -20.26 26.86 -2.14
C GLY A 189 -20.00 25.96 -0.93
N LYS A 190 -20.37 24.67 -0.99
CA LYS A 190 -20.26 23.74 0.12
C LYS A 190 -18.84 23.17 0.23
N VAL A 191 -18.32 23.19 1.45
CA VAL A 191 -17.10 22.47 1.84
C VAL A 191 -17.49 21.35 2.79
N THR A 192 -17.05 20.14 2.51
CA THR A 192 -17.38 18.96 3.30
C THR A 192 -16.11 18.30 3.81
N LEU A 193 -15.92 18.25 5.12
CA LEU A 193 -14.84 17.48 5.74
C LEU A 193 -15.14 15.99 5.58
N ILE A 194 -14.24 15.28 4.90
CA ILE A 194 -14.31 13.84 4.73
C ILE A 194 -13.68 13.15 5.94
N THR A 195 -12.42 13.47 6.26
CA THR A 195 -11.72 12.99 7.46
C THR A 195 -10.64 13.98 7.86
N GLU A 196 -10.29 14.03 9.14
CA GLU A 196 -9.13 14.74 9.68
C GLU A 196 -8.03 13.79 10.17
N ASP A 197 -8.25 12.47 10.01
CA ASP A 197 -7.46 11.40 10.63
C ASP A 197 -6.71 10.54 9.60
N MET A 198 -6.51 11.03 8.37
CA MET A 198 -5.80 10.26 7.36
C MET A 198 -4.31 10.21 7.71
N ALA A 199 -3.87 9.14 8.35
CA ALA A 199 -2.48 8.96 8.73
C ALA A 199 -1.65 8.52 7.52
N ILE A 200 -0.52 9.20 7.29
CA ILE A 200 0.42 8.87 6.23
C ILE A 200 1.83 8.76 6.80
N THR A 201 2.52 7.71 6.38
CA THR A 201 3.97 7.59 6.49
C THR A 201 4.57 7.64 5.09
N LEU A 202 5.40 8.65 4.82
CA LEU A 202 6.24 8.66 3.63
C LEU A 202 7.42 7.71 3.83
N ILE A 203 7.55 6.74 2.94
CA ILE A 203 8.69 5.83 2.94
C ILE A 203 9.86 6.53 2.22
N PRO A 204 11.06 6.57 2.83
CA PRO A 204 12.23 7.11 2.16
C PRO A 204 12.67 6.21 1.01
N ASP A 205 13.11 6.81 -0.09
CA ASP A 205 13.69 6.10 -1.23
C ASP A 205 14.99 5.39 -0.86
N HIS A 206 15.73 5.96 0.10
CA HIS A 206 16.98 5.42 0.63
C HIS A 206 17.04 5.57 2.16
N LEU A 207 17.37 4.48 2.84
CA LEU A 207 17.78 4.41 4.23
C LEU A 207 19.29 4.15 4.25
N GLU A 208 20.01 5.03 4.94
CA GLU A 208 21.43 4.86 5.25
C GLU A 208 21.66 3.70 6.23
#